data_AF-A0A0F4IR34-F1
#
_entry.id   AF-A0A0F4IR34-F1
#
_cell.length_a   1.000
_cell.length_b   1.000
_cell.length_c   1.000
_cell.angle_alpha   90.00
_cell.angle_beta   90.00
_cell.angle_gamma   90.00
#
_symmetry.space_group_name_H-M   'P 1'
#
loop_
_entity.id
_entity.type
_entity.pdbx_description
1 polymer ?
#
loop_
_entity_poly.entity_id
_entity_poly.type
_entity_poly.pdbx_seq_one_letter_code
_entity_poly.pdbx_strand_id
1 'polypeptide(L)'
;LILTIGGVLTGAANAVRELVKERVIYQRERAVGLSRSAYLMSKVVVLGTITVAQAVVLTLIALAGVDLNAPGGKGVLMPPLIEITIAVALLSFTAMMLGLMISALVKKEEVTMPLLVLLAIVQVVFCGTLLKLYGVPVLEQVAWLAPSRWAMGAMGATLQLGRIVPGKLTQDPIYHHESGIWLVCIGALVALSVAYGLVVARLLRRQEPAVMRKQPRR
;
A
#
# COMPACT_ATOMS: atom_id res chain seq x y z
N LEU A 1 -10.20 3.37 10.46
CA LEU A 1 -9.63 4.65 9.98
C LEU A 1 -8.21 4.91 10.49
N ILE A 2 -7.99 4.98 11.81
CA ILE A 2 -6.65 5.23 12.38
C ILE A 2 -5.62 4.18 11.91
N LEU A 3 -5.97 2.89 11.94
CA LEU A 3 -5.13 1.81 11.40
C LEU A 3 -4.78 2.00 9.92
N THR A 4 -5.73 2.47 9.11
CA THR A 4 -5.53 2.74 7.69
C THR A 4 -4.54 3.87 7.47
N ILE A 5 -4.70 4.98 8.22
CA ILE A 5 -3.81 6.13 8.16
C ILE A 5 -2.41 5.73 8.62
N GLY A 6 -2.32 5.05 9.76
CA GLY A 6 -1.07 4.56 10.33
C GLY A 6 -0.33 3.65 9.37
N GLY A 7 -1.00 2.61 8.83
CA GLY A 7 -0.39 1.68 7.88
C GLY A 7 0.10 2.36 6.60
N VAL A 8 -0.70 3.28 6.03
CA VAL A 8 -0.29 4.04 4.84
C VAL A 8 0.94 4.90 5.13
N LEU A 9 0.93 5.65 6.24
CA LEU A 9 2.04 6.53 6.61
C LEU A 9 3.29 5.73 6.90
N THR A 10 3.21 4.68 7.72
CA THR A 10 4.34 3.80 8.04
C THR A 10 4.95 3.21 6.77
N GLY A 11 4.12 2.62 5.90
CA GLY A 11 4.60 2.03 4.65
C GLY A 11 5.23 3.04 3.71
N ALA A 12 4.51 4.11 3.38
CA ALA A 12 5.00 5.10 2.42
C ALA A 12 6.23 5.87 2.94
N ALA A 13 6.29 6.18 4.24
CA ALA A 13 7.40 6.92 4.84
C ALA A 13 8.73 6.14 4.74
N ASN A 14 8.69 4.82 4.93
CA ASN A 14 9.87 3.96 4.82
C ASN A 14 10.50 3.96 3.43
N ALA A 15 9.71 4.25 2.39
CA ALA A 15 10.13 4.07 1.00
C ALA A 15 10.28 5.38 0.20
N VAL A 16 9.54 6.43 0.54
CA VAL A 16 9.41 7.64 -0.30
C VAL A 16 10.73 8.37 -0.56
N ARG A 17 11.72 8.22 0.32
CA ARG A 17 13.05 8.84 0.20
C ARG A 17 14.14 7.90 -0.30
N GLU A 18 13.89 6.59 -0.31
CA GLU A 18 14.95 5.61 -0.43
C GLU A 18 15.68 5.69 -1.77
N LEU A 19 14.94 5.71 -2.88
CA LEU A 19 15.51 5.71 -4.23
C LEU A 19 16.10 7.07 -4.60
N VAL A 20 15.50 8.17 -4.12
CA VAL A 20 16.00 9.52 -4.40
C VAL A 20 17.37 9.73 -3.78
N LYS A 21 17.57 9.27 -2.54
CA LYS A 21 18.83 9.40 -1.80
C LYS A 21 19.96 8.59 -2.44
N GLU A 22 19.67 7.36 -2.82
CA GLU A 22 20.68 6.44 -3.35
C GLU A 22 20.90 6.57 -4.85
N ARG A 23 20.18 7.47 -5.53
CA ARG A 23 20.17 7.56 -6.99
C ARG A 23 21.56 7.66 -7.62
N VAL A 24 22.45 8.46 -7.02
CA VAL A 24 23.83 8.64 -7.51
C VAL A 24 24.67 7.37 -7.31
N ILE A 25 24.49 6.68 -6.18
CA ILE A 25 25.19 5.42 -5.88
C ILE A 25 24.72 4.33 -6.83
N TYR A 26 23.41 4.18 -6.99
CA TYR A 26 22.82 3.22 -7.93
C TYR A 26 23.34 3.43 -9.35
N GLN A 27 23.44 4.67 -9.84
CA GLN A 27 24.00 4.94 -11.17
C GLN A 27 25.46 4.50 -11.31
N ARG A 28 26.27 4.65 -10.25
CA ARG A 28 27.68 4.22 -10.24
C ARG A 28 27.78 2.69 -10.22
N GLU A 29 27.07 2.01 -9.33
CA GLU A 29 27.10 0.53 -9.24
C GLU A 29 26.54 -0.14 -10.50
N ARG A 30 25.55 0.50 -11.14
CA ARG A 30 25.03 0.06 -12.43
C ARG A 30 26.05 0.15 -13.55
N ALA A 31 26.99 1.09 -13.51
CA ALA A 31 28.07 1.18 -14.50
C ALA A 31 29.05 0.00 -14.40
N VAL A 32 29.11 -0.66 -13.24
CA VAL A 32 29.96 -1.82 -12.96
C VAL A 32 29.21 -3.16 -13.12
N GLY A 33 27.94 -3.12 -13.54
CA GLY A 33 27.17 -4.33 -13.93
C GLY A 33 26.15 -4.85 -12.90
N LEU A 34 25.81 -4.07 -11.87
CA LEU A 34 24.74 -4.45 -10.92
C LEU A 34 23.44 -4.80 -11.65
N SER A 35 22.69 -5.82 -11.21
CA SER A 35 21.38 -6.16 -11.76
C SER A 35 20.25 -5.29 -11.19
N ARG A 36 19.32 -4.89 -12.07
CA ARG A 36 18.20 -3.96 -11.81
C ARG A 36 17.16 -4.61 -10.91
N SER A 37 16.83 -5.87 -11.26
CA SER A 37 15.90 -6.69 -10.49
C SER A 37 16.50 -7.05 -9.14
N ALA A 38 17.80 -7.34 -9.06
CA ALA A 38 18.45 -7.64 -7.78
C ALA A 38 18.40 -6.42 -6.83
N TYR A 39 18.67 -5.21 -7.33
CA TYR A 39 18.54 -3.98 -6.54
C TYR A 39 17.10 -3.77 -6.04
N LEU A 40 16.11 -3.83 -6.95
CA LEU A 40 14.71 -3.62 -6.57
C LEU A 40 14.22 -4.69 -5.60
N MET A 41 14.52 -5.97 -5.85
CA MET A 41 14.14 -7.06 -4.96
C MET A 41 14.79 -6.95 -3.59
N SER A 42 16.05 -6.51 -3.50
CA SER A 42 16.71 -6.23 -2.22
C SER A 42 15.94 -5.17 -1.43
N LYS A 43 15.57 -4.05 -2.07
CA LYS A 43 14.76 -3.00 -1.43
C LYS A 43 13.39 -3.51 -1.00
N VAL A 44 12.69 -4.24 -1.87
CA VAL A 44 11.34 -4.76 -1.56
C VAL A 44 11.38 -5.76 -0.41
N VAL A 45 12.38 -6.64 -0.36
CA VAL A 45 12.51 -7.63 0.74
C VAL A 45 12.85 -6.92 2.05
N VAL A 46 13.90 -6.09 2.08
CA VAL A 46 14.36 -5.46 3.32
C VAL A 46 13.32 -4.47 3.86
N LEU A 47 12.89 -3.50 3.05
CA LEU A 47 11.88 -2.54 3.47
C LEU A 47 10.53 -3.21 3.71
N GLY A 48 10.20 -4.24 2.93
CA GLY A 48 8.97 -5.00 3.08
C GLY A 48 8.89 -5.70 4.42
N THR A 49 9.94 -6.42 4.81
CA THR A 49 10.00 -7.09 6.12
C THR A 49 9.86 -6.10 7.27
N ILE A 50 10.58 -4.97 7.21
CA ILE A 50 10.49 -3.93 8.24
C ILE A 50 9.07 -3.34 8.30
N THR A 51 8.50 -3.02 7.14
CA THR A 51 7.17 -2.41 7.06
C THR A 51 6.09 -3.35 7.57
N VAL A 52 6.16 -4.63 7.23
CA VAL A 52 5.23 -5.65 7.72
C VAL A 52 5.36 -5.80 9.24
N ALA A 53 6.60 -5.88 9.76
CA ALA A 53 6.82 -5.95 11.20
C ALA A 53 6.25 -4.72 11.94
N GLN A 54 6.48 -3.51 11.43
CA GLN A 54 5.92 -2.29 12.00
C GLN A 54 4.39 -2.26 11.93
N ALA A 55 3.80 -2.74 10.83
CA ALA A 55 2.35 -2.81 10.67
C ALA A 55 1.70 -3.79 11.65
N VAL A 56 2.36 -4.94 11.92
CA VAL A 56 1.92 -5.90 12.94
C VAL A 56 1.96 -5.24 14.32
N VAL A 57 3.08 -4.64 14.70
CA VAL A 57 3.21 -3.95 16.00
C VAL A 57 2.18 -2.83 16.14
N LEU A 58 2.01 -2.01 15.10
CA LEU A 58 1.00 -0.94 15.06
C LEU A 58 -0.41 -1.49 15.29
N THR A 59 -0.75 -2.60 14.64
CA THR A 59 -2.07 -3.22 14.76
C THR A 59 -2.30 -3.79 16.15
N LEU A 60 -1.31 -4.51 16.69
CA LEU A 60 -1.39 -5.10 18.03
C LEU A 60 -1.56 -4.03 19.10
N ILE A 61 -0.78 -2.93 19.03
CA ILE A 61 -0.89 -1.83 19.99
C ILE A 61 -2.23 -1.12 19.84
N ALA A 62 -2.66 -0.81 18.61
CA ALA A 62 -3.90 -0.07 18.36
C ALA A 62 -5.16 -0.87 18.72
N LEU A 63 -5.10 -2.20 18.74
CA LEU A 63 -6.21 -3.07 19.10
C LEU A 63 -6.06 -3.70 20.50
N ALA A 64 -4.97 -3.41 21.22
CA ALA A 64 -4.78 -3.90 22.57
C ALA A 64 -5.87 -3.36 23.50
N GLY A 65 -6.68 -4.26 24.08
CA GLY A 65 -7.79 -3.89 24.96
C GLY A 65 -9.02 -3.32 24.24
N VAL A 66 -9.10 -3.41 22.91
CA VAL A 66 -10.27 -2.97 22.14
C VAL A 66 -11.17 -4.16 21.82
N ASP A 67 -12.44 -4.05 22.22
CA ASP A 67 -13.47 -5.02 21.82
C ASP A 67 -13.83 -4.87 20.35
N LEU A 68 -13.40 -5.86 19.56
CA LEU A 68 -13.55 -5.87 18.11
C LEU A 68 -15.02 -6.00 17.65
N ASN A 69 -15.96 -6.39 18.53
CA ASN A 69 -17.40 -6.51 18.23
C ASN A 69 -17.72 -7.24 16.91
N ALA A 70 -16.86 -8.19 16.50
CA ALA A 70 -17.04 -8.95 15.28
C ALA A 70 -18.29 -9.85 15.39
N PRO A 71 -19.05 -10.08 14.30
CA PRO A 71 -20.26 -10.91 14.32
C PRO A 71 -19.98 -12.30 14.92
N GLY A 72 -20.58 -12.58 16.08
CA GLY A 72 -20.40 -13.87 16.77
C GLY A 72 -18.99 -14.11 17.35
N GLY A 73 -18.17 -13.07 17.50
CA GLY A 73 -16.80 -13.17 18.03
C GLY A 73 -15.81 -13.87 17.09
N LYS A 74 -16.21 -14.14 15.85
CA LYS A 74 -15.40 -14.79 14.81
C LYS A 74 -15.21 -13.82 13.65
N GLY A 75 -14.03 -13.85 13.03
CA GLY A 75 -13.82 -13.16 11.76
C GLY A 75 -14.40 -13.96 10.62
N VAL A 76 -14.19 -13.51 9.39
CA VAL A 76 -14.82 -14.08 8.19
C VAL A 76 -14.27 -15.47 7.87
N LEU A 77 -12.97 -15.66 8.03
CA LEU A 77 -12.18 -16.86 7.76
C LEU A 77 -11.28 -17.22 8.96
N MET A 78 -10.75 -16.21 9.66
CA MET A 78 -9.78 -16.33 10.75
C MET A 78 -10.22 -15.49 11.95
N PRO A 79 -9.53 -15.57 13.11
CA PRO A 79 -9.76 -14.64 14.21
C PRO A 79 -9.68 -13.17 13.72
N PRO A 80 -10.61 -12.27 14.14
CA PRO A 80 -10.69 -10.90 13.61
C PRO A 80 -9.38 -10.13 13.72
N LEU A 81 -8.63 -10.35 14.81
CA LEU A 81 -7.32 -9.73 15.02
C LEU A 81 -6.32 -10.10 13.92
N ILE A 82 -6.31 -11.37 13.48
CA ILE A 82 -5.41 -11.86 12.44
C ILE A 82 -5.80 -11.27 11.09
N GLU A 83 -7.10 -11.25 10.75
CA GLU A 83 -7.57 -10.68 9.49
C GLU A 83 -7.24 -9.19 9.36
N ILE A 84 -7.46 -8.42 10.42
CA ILE A 84 -7.12 -7.00 10.45
C ILE A 84 -5.60 -6.81 10.37
N THR A 85 -4.83 -7.62 11.08
CA THR A 85 -3.36 -7.57 11.01
C THR A 85 -2.86 -7.85 9.59
N ILE A 86 -3.41 -8.86 8.91
CA ILE A 86 -3.06 -9.16 7.51
C ILE A 86 -3.45 -8.00 6.59
N ALA A 87 -4.65 -7.43 6.75
CA ALA A 87 -5.11 -6.30 5.94
C ALA A 87 -4.23 -5.06 6.13
N VAL A 88 -3.84 -4.74 7.37
CA VAL A 88 -2.97 -3.59 7.68
C VAL A 88 -1.53 -3.85 7.24
N ALA A 89 -1.01 -5.07 7.39
CA ALA A 89 0.30 -5.45 6.90
C ALA A 89 0.40 -5.32 5.38
N LEU A 90 -0.60 -5.84 4.65
CA LEU A 90 -0.67 -5.70 3.19
C LEU A 90 -0.90 -4.26 2.75
N LEU A 91 -1.72 -3.49 3.46
CA LEU A 91 -1.88 -2.06 3.22
C LEU A 91 -0.54 -1.34 3.32
N SER A 92 0.20 -1.58 4.40
CA SER A 92 1.47 -0.92 4.69
C SER A 92 2.52 -1.33 3.64
N PHE A 93 2.58 -2.61 3.29
CA PHE A 93 3.44 -3.10 2.22
C PHE A 93 3.08 -2.48 0.85
N THR A 94 1.79 -2.40 0.51
CA THR A 94 1.34 -1.79 -0.75
C THR A 94 1.63 -0.29 -0.78
N ALA A 95 1.45 0.40 0.36
CA ALA A 95 1.79 1.82 0.52
C ALA A 95 3.31 2.06 0.43
N MET A 96 4.13 1.13 0.93
CA MET A 96 5.57 1.15 0.73
C MET A 96 5.93 1.01 -0.76
N MET A 97 5.30 0.09 -1.49
CA MET A 97 5.50 -0.04 -2.95
C MET A 97 5.10 1.24 -3.69
N LEU A 98 4.01 1.88 -3.27
CA LEU A 98 3.59 3.18 -3.79
C LEU A 98 4.61 4.29 -3.44
N GLY A 99 5.16 4.27 -2.23
CA GLY A 99 6.25 5.17 -1.80
C GLY A 99 7.50 4.99 -2.64
N LEU A 100 7.91 3.75 -2.95
CA LEU A 100 9.02 3.46 -3.86
C LEU A 100 8.74 3.99 -5.27
N MET A 101 7.50 3.85 -5.76
CA MET A 101 7.09 4.40 -7.06
C MET A 101 7.26 5.93 -7.11
N ILE A 102 6.84 6.63 -6.06
CA ILE A 102 7.04 8.08 -5.96
C ILE A 102 8.52 8.42 -5.86
N SER A 103 9.27 7.69 -5.03
CA SER A 103 10.71 7.87 -4.87
C SER A 103 11.45 7.72 -6.20
N ALA A 104 11.02 6.79 -7.06
CA ALA A 104 11.58 6.62 -8.39
C ALA A 104 11.24 7.79 -9.35
N LEU A 105 10.12 8.49 -9.15
CA LEU A 105 9.69 9.60 -10.01
C LEU A 105 10.33 10.94 -9.64
N VAL A 106 10.54 11.15 -8.34
CA VAL A 106 11.01 12.42 -7.78
C VAL A 106 12.52 12.56 -8.00
N LYS A 107 12.95 13.77 -8.39
CA LYS A 107 14.38 14.07 -8.63
C LYS A 107 15.10 14.64 -7.42
N LYS A 108 14.36 15.26 -6.48
CA LYS A 108 14.91 16.00 -5.35
C LYS A 108 14.38 15.46 -4.02
N GLU A 109 15.26 15.25 -3.06
CA GLU A 109 14.89 14.72 -1.75
C GLU A 109 13.96 15.66 -0.99
N GLU A 110 14.13 16.98 -1.10
CA GLU A 110 13.34 17.98 -0.39
C GLU A 110 11.83 17.88 -0.68
N VAL A 111 11.45 17.43 -1.88
CA VAL A 111 10.04 17.34 -2.33
C VAL A 111 9.36 16.06 -1.82
N THR A 112 10.12 15.07 -1.35
CA THR A 112 9.58 13.77 -0.92
C THR A 112 8.68 13.85 0.31
N MET A 113 8.98 14.72 1.28
CA MET A 113 8.18 14.85 2.50
C MET A 113 6.82 15.51 2.26
N PRO A 114 6.72 16.64 1.52
CA PRO A 114 5.43 17.17 1.11
C PRO A 114 4.61 16.15 0.31
N LEU A 115 5.25 15.38 -0.57
CA LEU A 115 4.57 14.35 -1.35
C LEU A 115 4.06 13.19 -0.50
N LEU A 116 4.76 12.82 0.56
CA LEU A 116 4.30 11.83 1.52
C LEU A 116 2.99 12.26 2.17
N VAL A 117 2.90 13.52 2.60
CA VAL A 117 1.67 14.09 3.20
C VAL A 117 0.55 14.09 2.17
N LEU A 118 0.82 14.52 0.94
CA LEU A 118 -0.18 14.52 -0.13
C LEU A 118 -0.68 13.10 -0.44
N LEU A 119 0.21 12.11 -0.52
CA LEU A 119 -0.15 10.70 -0.68
C LEU A 119 -1.06 10.25 0.44
N ALA A 120 -0.74 10.56 1.70
CA ALA A 120 -1.55 10.18 2.85
C ALA A 120 -2.96 10.78 2.76
N ILE A 121 -3.08 12.07 2.42
CA ILE A 121 -4.37 12.73 2.23
C ILE A 121 -5.19 12.02 1.15
N VAL A 122 -4.60 11.74 -0.01
CA VAL A 122 -5.28 11.02 -1.10
C VAL A 122 -5.75 9.65 -0.63
N GLN A 123 -4.90 8.87 0.04
CA GLN A 123 -5.29 7.56 0.58
C GLN A 123 -6.44 7.68 1.59
N VAL A 124 -6.43 8.70 2.45
CA VAL A 124 -7.49 8.93 3.43
C VAL A 124 -8.80 9.29 2.76
N VAL A 125 -8.78 10.18 1.77
CA VAL A 125 -9.98 10.59 1.03
C VAL A 125 -10.61 9.41 0.29
N PHE A 126 -9.80 8.57 -0.33
CA PHE A 126 -10.26 7.43 -1.14
C PHE A 126 -10.46 6.13 -0.34
N CYS A 127 -10.31 6.12 0.99
CA CYS A 127 -10.46 4.89 1.77
C CYS A 127 -11.92 4.37 1.86
N GLY A 128 -12.92 5.21 1.49
CA GLY A 128 -14.33 4.81 1.45
C GLY A 128 -15.13 5.04 2.73
N THR A 129 -14.53 5.59 3.79
CA THR A 129 -15.27 6.00 5.01
C THR A 129 -15.57 7.48 5.09
N LEU A 130 -14.91 8.32 4.29
CA LEU A 130 -15.11 9.78 4.28
C LEU A 130 -16.02 10.25 3.15
N LEU A 131 -15.93 9.59 1.98
CA LEU A 131 -16.72 9.90 0.80
C LEU A 131 -17.46 8.65 0.32
N LYS A 132 -18.64 8.86 -0.27
CA LYS A 132 -19.38 7.80 -0.95
C LYS A 132 -18.69 7.53 -2.29
N LEU A 133 -18.00 6.42 -2.39
CA LEU A 133 -17.27 6.02 -3.60
C LEU A 133 -18.09 5.05 -4.47
N TYR A 134 -18.94 4.23 -3.85
CA TYR A 134 -19.78 3.26 -4.53
C TYR A 134 -20.94 3.92 -5.29
N GLY A 135 -21.10 3.56 -6.57
CA GLY A 135 -22.17 4.05 -7.44
C GLY A 135 -21.95 5.47 -7.96
N VAL A 136 -20.74 6.02 -7.82
CA VAL A 136 -20.35 7.30 -8.42
C VAL A 136 -19.39 7.01 -9.57
N PRO A 137 -19.84 7.10 -10.84
CA PRO A 137 -19.00 6.80 -11.99
C PRO A 137 -17.76 7.71 -12.00
N VAL A 138 -16.65 7.21 -12.56
CA VAL A 138 -15.30 7.81 -12.51
C VAL A 138 -14.65 7.78 -11.12
N LEU A 139 -15.33 8.28 -10.09
CA LEU A 139 -14.75 8.36 -8.74
C LEU A 139 -14.47 6.96 -8.18
N GLU A 140 -15.36 6.01 -8.43
CA GLU A 140 -15.19 4.61 -8.04
C GLU A 140 -13.95 3.97 -8.69
N GLN A 141 -13.72 4.22 -9.98
CA GLN A 141 -12.58 3.67 -10.72
C GLN A 141 -11.25 4.24 -10.22
N VAL A 142 -11.22 5.54 -9.91
CA VAL A 142 -10.04 6.18 -9.30
C VAL A 142 -9.76 5.58 -7.92
N ALA A 143 -10.82 5.30 -7.15
CA ALA A 143 -10.68 4.72 -5.82
C ALA A 143 -10.11 3.29 -5.84
N TRP A 144 -10.27 2.54 -6.94
CA TRP A 144 -9.65 1.20 -7.07
C TRP A 144 -8.12 1.25 -7.10
N LEU A 145 -7.53 2.40 -7.45
CA LEU A 145 -6.08 2.61 -7.38
C LEU A 145 -5.60 2.95 -5.98
N ALA A 146 -6.49 3.22 -5.02
CA ALA A 146 -6.11 3.55 -3.64
C ALA A 146 -6.05 2.26 -2.80
N PRO A 147 -4.87 1.79 -2.36
CA PRO A 147 -4.78 0.62 -1.49
C PRO A 147 -5.56 0.78 -0.19
N SER A 148 -5.71 2.00 0.32
CA SER A 148 -6.54 2.28 1.49
C SER A 148 -7.99 1.84 1.33
N ARG A 149 -8.58 1.88 0.12
CA ARG A 149 -9.96 1.44 -0.13
C ARG A 149 -10.11 -0.05 0.10
N TRP A 150 -9.22 -0.84 -0.50
CA TRP A 150 -9.26 -2.30 -0.39
C TRP A 150 -8.96 -2.76 1.04
N ALA A 151 -8.00 -2.14 1.71
CA ALA A 151 -7.70 -2.45 3.11
C ALA A 151 -8.86 -2.09 4.04
N MET A 152 -9.52 -0.95 3.81
CA MET A 152 -10.73 -0.58 4.56
C MET A 152 -11.89 -1.53 4.28
N GLY A 153 -12.06 -1.96 3.04
CA GLY A 153 -13.02 -3.00 2.65
C GLY A 153 -12.78 -4.30 3.40
N ALA A 154 -11.53 -4.81 3.41
CA ALA A 154 -11.17 -6.03 4.13
C ALA A 154 -11.48 -5.93 5.64
N MET A 155 -11.05 -4.84 6.29
CA MET A 155 -11.33 -4.63 7.72
C MET A 155 -12.82 -4.43 8.00
N GLY A 156 -13.53 -3.72 7.11
CA GLY A 156 -14.95 -3.47 7.24
C GLY A 156 -15.80 -4.71 7.01
N ALA A 157 -15.38 -5.61 6.12
CA ALA A 157 -15.96 -6.94 5.96
C ALA A 157 -15.73 -7.78 7.23
N THR A 158 -14.51 -7.82 7.78
CA THR A 158 -14.21 -8.53 9.05
C THR A 158 -15.09 -8.07 10.21
N LEU A 159 -15.26 -6.76 10.37
CA LEU A 159 -15.99 -6.17 11.49
C LEU A 159 -17.49 -5.96 11.21
N GLN A 160 -17.94 -6.23 9.99
CA GLN A 160 -19.27 -5.86 9.49
C GLN A 160 -19.59 -4.39 9.79
N LEU A 161 -18.80 -3.47 9.23
CA LEU A 161 -18.81 -2.05 9.57
C LEU A 161 -20.20 -1.39 9.52
N GLY A 162 -21.07 -1.85 8.61
CA GLY A 162 -22.47 -1.40 8.51
C GLY A 162 -23.34 -1.69 9.73
N ARG A 163 -22.99 -2.70 10.54
CA ARG A 163 -23.66 -3.00 11.82
C ARG A 163 -23.21 -2.07 12.95
N ILE A 164 -21.93 -1.71 12.96
CA ILE A 164 -21.32 -0.91 14.03
C ILE A 164 -21.64 0.58 13.84
N VAL A 165 -21.54 1.08 12.60
CA VAL A 165 -21.83 2.47 12.26
C VAL A 165 -22.82 2.50 11.09
N PRO A 166 -24.14 2.47 11.36
CA PRO A 166 -25.14 2.49 10.30
C PRO A 166 -25.17 3.84 9.59
N GLY A 167 -25.03 3.85 8.26
CA GLY A 167 -25.06 5.08 7.47
C GLY A 167 -24.97 4.83 5.97
N LYS A 168 -25.24 5.86 5.17
CA LYS A 168 -25.20 5.77 3.69
C LYS A 168 -23.82 5.41 3.13
N LEU A 169 -22.75 5.66 3.90
CA LEU A 169 -21.37 5.32 3.53
C LEU A 169 -21.03 3.85 3.83
N THR A 170 -21.67 3.26 4.85
CA THR A 170 -21.39 1.88 5.29
C THR A 170 -22.30 0.84 4.65
N GLN A 171 -23.23 1.28 3.80
CA GLN A 171 -24.04 0.43 2.89
C GLN A 171 -23.30 0.00 1.61
N ASP A 172 -22.02 0.35 1.46
CA ASP A 172 -21.19 -0.14 0.35
C ASP A 172 -21.09 -1.67 0.45
N PRO A 173 -21.40 -2.43 -0.64
CA PRO A 173 -21.30 -3.88 -0.65
C PRO A 173 -19.94 -4.41 -0.18
N ILE A 174 -18.87 -3.62 -0.35
CA ILE A 174 -17.51 -4.00 0.09
C ILE A 174 -17.38 -4.23 1.61
N TYR A 175 -18.35 -3.79 2.42
CA TYR A 175 -18.35 -3.98 3.87
C TYR A 175 -19.22 -5.14 4.35
N HIS A 176 -19.81 -5.91 3.44
CA HIS A 176 -20.56 -7.10 3.80
C HIS A 176 -19.61 -8.16 4.38
N HIS A 177 -20.07 -8.85 5.42
CA HIS A 177 -19.28 -9.88 6.12
C HIS A 177 -19.26 -11.18 5.31
N GLU A 178 -18.54 -11.16 4.19
CA GLU A 178 -18.43 -12.26 3.25
C GLU A 178 -16.96 -12.57 2.94
N SER A 179 -16.62 -13.86 2.90
CA SER A 179 -15.27 -14.34 2.60
C SER A 179 -14.81 -13.99 1.20
N GLY A 180 -15.74 -14.00 0.23
CA GLY A 180 -15.46 -13.57 -1.13
C GLY A 180 -14.98 -12.13 -1.21
N ILE A 181 -15.63 -11.21 -0.49
CA ILE A 181 -15.29 -9.79 -0.49
C ILE A 181 -13.93 -9.55 0.19
N TRP A 182 -13.68 -10.23 1.31
CA TRP A 182 -12.39 -10.18 1.98
C TRP A 182 -11.25 -10.65 1.06
N LEU A 183 -11.43 -11.80 0.39
CA LEU A 183 -10.45 -12.34 -0.55
C LEU A 183 -10.21 -11.42 -1.75
N VAL A 184 -11.26 -10.79 -2.29
CA VAL A 184 -11.13 -9.81 -3.38
C VAL A 184 -10.33 -8.59 -2.90
N CYS A 185 -10.58 -8.08 -1.70
CA CYS A 185 -9.84 -6.95 -1.15
C CYS A 185 -8.35 -7.27 -0.97
N ILE A 186 -8.05 -8.44 -0.40
CA ILE A 186 -6.67 -8.91 -0.20
C ILE A 186 -5.98 -9.15 -1.56
N GLY A 187 -6.67 -9.79 -2.49
CA GLY A 187 -6.19 -10.00 -3.87
C GLY A 187 -5.89 -8.69 -4.58
N ALA A 188 -6.74 -7.67 -4.41
CA ALA A 188 -6.52 -6.34 -4.97
C ALA A 188 -5.29 -5.64 -4.39
N LEU A 189 -5.04 -5.74 -3.08
CA LEU A 189 -3.81 -5.20 -2.46
C LEU A 189 -2.54 -5.85 -3.01
N VAL A 190 -2.56 -7.17 -3.18
CA VAL A 190 -1.45 -7.92 -3.80
C VAL A 190 -1.27 -7.50 -5.26
N ALA A 191 -2.36 -7.41 -6.03
CA ALA A 191 -2.32 -6.97 -7.42
C ALA A 191 -1.76 -5.54 -7.57
N LEU A 192 -2.17 -4.61 -6.70
CA LEU A 192 -1.65 -3.24 -6.66
C LEU A 192 -0.16 -3.22 -6.29
N SER A 193 0.26 -4.02 -5.31
CA SER A 193 1.67 -4.15 -4.93
C SER A 193 2.54 -4.59 -6.11
N VAL A 194 2.10 -5.62 -6.84
CA VAL A 194 2.79 -6.11 -8.04
C VAL A 194 2.79 -5.03 -9.13
N ALA A 195 1.66 -4.37 -9.37
CA ALA A 195 1.54 -3.31 -10.37
C ALA A 195 2.50 -2.15 -10.09
N TYR A 196 2.56 -1.65 -8.85
CA TYR A 196 3.51 -0.62 -8.44
C TYR A 196 4.96 -1.09 -8.59
N GLY A 197 5.27 -2.32 -8.21
CA GLY A 197 6.60 -2.91 -8.40
C GLY A 197 7.04 -2.96 -9.86
N LEU A 198 6.13 -3.34 -10.76
CA LEU A 198 6.38 -3.33 -12.21
C LEU A 198 6.59 -1.90 -12.74
N VAL A 199 5.84 -0.92 -12.22
CA VAL A 199 6.03 0.49 -12.58
C VAL A 199 7.40 0.98 -12.10
N VAL A 200 7.79 0.71 -10.85
CA VAL A 200 9.13 1.04 -10.33
C VAL A 200 10.22 0.42 -11.20
N ALA A 201 10.10 -0.87 -11.54
CA ALA A 201 11.05 -1.55 -12.41
C ALA A 201 11.16 -0.88 -13.79
N ARG A 202 10.03 -0.45 -14.38
CA ARG A 202 10.02 0.30 -15.66
C ARG A 202 10.62 1.69 -15.53
N LEU A 203 10.38 2.40 -14.43
CA LEU A 203 10.95 3.72 -14.18
C LEU A 203 12.47 3.65 -14.01
N LEU A 204 12.97 2.65 -13.29
CA LEU A 204 14.40 2.40 -13.16
C LEU A 204 15.06 2.09 -14.52
N ARG A 205 14.33 1.47 -15.46
CA ARG A 205 14.83 1.28 -16.84
C ARG A 205 15.01 2.60 -17.61
N ARG A 206 14.14 3.58 -17.38
CA ARG A 206 14.21 4.87 -18.09
C ARG A 206 15.33 5.78 -17.59
N GLN A 207 15.88 5.51 -16.41
CA GLN A 207 16.93 6.31 -15.78
C GLN A 207 18.35 5.82 -16.09
N GLU A 208 18.50 4.87 -17.02
CA GLU A 208 19.81 4.40 -17.44
C GLU A 208 20.60 5.49 -18.17
N PRO A 209 21.88 5.70 -17.79
CA PRO A 209 22.77 6.53 -18.58
C PRO A 209 22.91 5.95 -20.00
N ALA A 210 22.86 6.84 -21.00
CA ALA A 210 22.87 6.51 -22.43
C ALA A 210 24.09 5.68 -22.92
N VAL A 211 25.09 5.46 -22.06
CA VAL A 211 26.35 4.77 -22.36
C VAL A 211 26.12 3.29 -22.72
N MET A 212 25.06 2.64 -22.22
CA MET A 212 24.73 1.25 -22.58
C MET A 212 23.89 1.12 -23.87
N ARG A 213 23.51 2.22 -24.53
CA ARG A 213 22.69 2.19 -25.77
C ARG A 213 23.52 1.94 -27.04
N LYS A 214 24.85 1.86 -26.93
CA LYS A 214 25.77 1.60 -28.06
C LYS A 214 26.73 0.45 -27.76
N GLN A 215 26.24 -0.78 -27.85
CA GLN A 215 27.06 -1.87 -28.36
C GLN A 215 26.23 -2.63 -29.40
N PRO A 216 26.34 -2.27 -30.69
CA PRO A 216 25.91 -3.20 -31.72
C PRO A 216 26.81 -4.42 -31.57
N ARG A 217 26.19 -5.58 -31.32
CA ARG A 217 26.86 -6.87 -31.48
C ARG A 217 27.45 -6.88 -32.89
N ARG A 218 28.78 -6.77 -32.98
CA ARG A 218 29.53 -7.23 -34.15
C ARG A 218 29.85 -8.69 -33.94
#